data_AF-A0A6I9ZCJ7-F1
#
_entry.id   AF-A0A6I9ZCJ7-F1
#
_cell.length_a   1.000
_cell.length_b   1.000
_cell.length_c   1.000
_cell.angle_alpha   90.00
_cell.angle_beta   90.00
_cell.angle_gamma   90.00
#
_symmetry.space_group_name_H-M   'P 1'
#
loop_
_entity.id
_entity.type
_entity.pdbx_description
1 polymer ?
#
loop_
_entity_poly.entity_id
_entity_poly.type
_entity_poly.pdbx_seq_one_letter_code
_entity_poly.pdbx_strand_id
1 'polypeptide(L)'
;QVQSRECIEQVIKFAYEEKLFLLADEVYQDNIYAEGSAFHSFKKVLMELGPPYADSVELASFHSISKGFMGECGLRGGYMEVVNLHPEVKAELSKLVSVRLCPPVPGQMILDTVMDPPKPGEPSYERFQAVRTAGMGSIDPRSCGTHRDQSQSMWDVWDDPSSPCGIGSPFFRPRNSVPDSQEKKQSPDMFFCMRLLEETGICVVPGSGFGQKEGTYHFR
;
A
#
# COMPACT_ATOMS: atom_id res chain seq x y z
N GLN A 1 -4.46 -0.76 6.08
CA GLN A 1 -5.84 -1.28 6.00
C GLN A 1 -6.14 -1.85 4.62
N VAL A 2 -6.82 -3.01 4.53
CA VAL A 2 -7.52 -3.46 3.30
C VAL A 2 -8.96 -2.93 3.36
N GLN A 3 -9.40 -2.16 2.37
CA GLN A 3 -10.74 -1.55 2.36
C GLN A 3 -11.81 -2.57 1.95
N SER A 4 -12.98 -2.52 2.59
CA SER A 4 -14.12 -3.35 2.18
C SER A 4 -14.72 -2.86 0.87
N ARG A 5 -15.43 -3.74 0.17
CA ARG A 5 -16.14 -3.40 -1.07
C ARG A 5 -17.12 -2.24 -0.87
N GLU A 6 -17.87 -2.24 0.24
CA GLU A 6 -18.85 -1.21 0.59
C GLU A 6 -18.19 0.15 0.82
N CYS A 7 -17.01 0.18 1.45
CA CYS A 7 -16.26 1.41 1.63
C CYS A 7 -15.80 1.98 0.29
N ILE A 8 -15.28 1.14 -0.61
CA ILE A 8 -14.87 1.55 -1.96
C ILE A 8 -16.07 2.11 -2.74
N GLU A 9 -17.24 1.47 -2.66
CA GLU A 9 -18.46 1.99 -3.29
C GLU A 9 -18.84 3.38 -2.76
N GLN A 10 -18.78 3.59 -1.45
CA GLN A 10 -19.08 4.89 -0.83
C GLN A 10 -18.10 5.97 -1.31
N VAL A 11 -16.81 5.64 -1.41
CA VAL A 11 -15.79 6.56 -1.92
C VAL A 11 -16.05 6.91 -3.39
N ILE A 12 -16.43 5.93 -4.22
CA ILE A 12 -16.76 6.18 -5.64
C ILE A 12 -17.99 7.09 -5.77
N LYS A 13 -19.04 6.83 -4.98
CA LYS A 13 -20.25 7.67 -4.97
C LYS A 13 -19.93 9.10 -4.53
N PHE A 14 -19.13 9.26 -3.48
CA PHE A 14 -18.66 10.56 -3.02
C PHE A 14 -17.85 11.29 -4.10
N ALA A 15 -16.92 10.60 -4.76
CA ALA A 15 -16.12 11.18 -5.84
C ALA A 15 -16.98 11.61 -7.04
N TYR A 16 -18.03 10.85 -7.36
CA TYR A 16 -19.00 11.24 -8.38
C TYR A 16 -19.77 12.52 -7.98
N GLU A 17 -20.28 12.59 -6.75
CA GLU A 17 -21.04 13.75 -6.25
C GLU A 17 -20.20 15.02 -6.23
N GLU A 18 -18.94 14.92 -5.79
CA GLU A 18 -18.02 16.04 -5.64
C GLU A 18 -17.15 16.31 -6.88
N LYS A 19 -17.34 15.53 -7.97
CA LYS A 19 -16.59 15.63 -9.23
C LYS A 19 -15.07 15.53 -9.03
N LEU A 20 -14.66 14.53 -8.25
CA LEU A 20 -13.26 14.28 -7.92
C LEU A 20 -12.67 13.22 -8.84
N PHE A 21 -11.43 13.45 -9.26
CA PHE A 21 -10.63 12.45 -9.97
C PHE A 21 -10.02 11.46 -8.98
N LEU A 22 -10.34 10.17 -9.12
CA LEU A 22 -9.84 9.13 -8.23
C LEU A 22 -8.45 8.64 -8.66
N LEU A 23 -7.51 8.61 -7.71
CA LEU A 23 -6.20 8.00 -7.86
C LEU A 23 -6.12 6.80 -6.91
N ALA A 24 -6.29 5.59 -7.44
CA ALA A 24 -6.28 4.36 -6.66
C ALA A 24 -4.88 3.72 -6.70
N ASP A 25 -4.09 3.95 -5.64
CA ASP A 25 -2.79 3.31 -5.45
C ASP A 25 -2.97 1.88 -4.90
N GLU A 26 -2.95 0.90 -5.80
CA GLU A 26 -3.26 -0.51 -5.53
C GLU A 26 -1.99 -1.39 -5.57
N VAL A 27 -0.80 -0.82 -5.30
CA VAL A 27 0.49 -1.54 -5.44
C VAL A 27 0.66 -2.74 -4.49
N TYR A 28 -0.15 -2.85 -3.44
CA TYR A 28 -0.13 -3.96 -2.48
C TYR A 28 -1.29 -4.96 -2.68
N GLN A 29 -1.92 -4.99 -3.85
CA GLN A 29 -3.12 -5.81 -4.10
C GLN A 29 -2.93 -7.32 -3.88
N ASP A 30 -1.71 -7.84 -4.03
CA ASP A 30 -1.38 -9.25 -3.75
C ASP A 30 -1.06 -9.53 -2.26
N ASN A 31 -0.89 -8.50 -1.43
CA ASN A 31 -0.48 -8.62 -0.03
C ASN A 31 -1.68 -8.60 0.92
N ILE A 32 -2.59 -9.56 0.78
CA ILE A 32 -3.79 -9.68 1.61
C ILE A 32 -3.64 -10.86 2.58
N TYR A 33 -3.58 -10.57 3.87
CA TYR A 33 -3.30 -11.58 4.91
C TYR A 33 -4.42 -11.77 5.94
N ALA A 34 -5.22 -10.73 6.18
CA ALA A 34 -6.26 -10.79 7.21
C ALA A 34 -7.39 -11.72 6.76
N GLU A 35 -7.78 -12.65 7.64
CA GLU A 35 -8.87 -13.58 7.35
C GLU A 35 -10.18 -12.81 7.07
N GLY A 36 -10.91 -13.24 6.04
CA GLY A 36 -12.12 -12.56 5.58
C GLY A 36 -11.90 -11.25 4.81
N SER A 37 -10.66 -10.79 4.64
CA SER A 37 -10.34 -9.66 3.76
C SER A 37 -10.07 -10.13 2.34
N ALA A 38 -10.52 -9.35 1.37
CA ALA A 38 -10.27 -9.59 -0.05
C ALA A 38 -9.92 -8.26 -0.74
N PHE A 39 -9.04 -8.34 -1.74
CA PHE A 39 -8.78 -7.20 -2.61
C PHE A 39 -9.94 -7.01 -3.59
N HIS A 40 -10.43 -5.78 -3.66
CA HIS A 40 -11.39 -5.32 -4.66
C HIS A 40 -10.79 -4.11 -5.36
N SER A 41 -10.52 -4.19 -6.67
CA SER A 41 -10.02 -3.03 -7.39
C SER A 41 -11.11 -1.96 -7.52
N PHE A 42 -10.72 -0.69 -7.42
CA PHE A 42 -11.61 0.45 -7.66
C PHE A 42 -12.27 0.34 -9.03
N LYS A 43 -11.52 -0.12 -10.04
CA LYS A 43 -12.06 -0.32 -11.39
C LYS A 43 -13.17 -1.37 -11.44
N LYS A 44 -12.99 -2.52 -10.79
CA LYS A 44 -14.03 -3.56 -10.74
C LYS A 44 -15.30 -3.01 -10.11
N VAL A 45 -15.16 -2.38 -8.93
CA VAL A 45 -16.31 -1.83 -8.20
C VAL A 45 -16.99 -0.70 -8.97
N LEU A 46 -16.21 0.19 -9.60
CA LEU A 46 -16.73 1.27 -10.45
C LEU A 46 -17.57 0.73 -11.61
N MET A 47 -17.08 -0.29 -12.32
CA MET A 47 -17.79 -0.90 -13.43
C MET A 47 -19.04 -1.67 -12.97
N GLU A 48 -18.97 -2.36 -11.83
CA GLU A 48 -20.11 -3.07 -11.23
C GLU A 48 -21.22 -2.12 -10.75
N LEU A 49 -20.88 -0.91 -10.29
CA LEU A 49 -21.86 0.12 -9.95
C LEU A 49 -22.68 0.61 -11.16
N GLY A 50 -22.12 0.48 -12.38
CA GLY A 50 -22.77 0.84 -13.62
C GLY A 50 -23.05 2.36 -13.77
N PRO A 51 -23.81 2.75 -14.80
CA PRO A 51 -24.19 4.14 -15.02
C PRO A 51 -25.07 4.69 -13.87
N PRO A 52 -24.89 5.96 -13.46
CA PRO A 52 -24.06 6.98 -14.11
C PRO A 52 -22.57 6.92 -13.73
N TYR A 53 -22.19 6.16 -12.69
CA TYR A 53 -20.83 6.17 -12.14
C TYR A 53 -19.78 5.67 -13.14
N ALA A 54 -20.02 4.49 -13.73
CA ALA A 54 -19.08 3.82 -14.62
C ALA A 54 -18.70 4.65 -15.86
N ASP A 55 -19.57 5.55 -16.29
CA ASP A 55 -19.39 6.37 -17.51
C ASP A 55 -18.76 7.75 -17.22
N SER A 56 -18.72 8.17 -15.96
CA SER A 56 -18.44 9.57 -15.61
C SER A 56 -17.29 9.76 -14.63
N VAL A 57 -17.10 8.83 -13.68
CA VAL A 57 -16.04 8.97 -12.67
C VAL A 57 -14.70 8.73 -13.34
N GLU A 58 -13.86 9.76 -13.34
CA GLU A 58 -12.47 9.65 -13.74
C GLU A 58 -11.72 8.80 -12.71
N LEU A 59 -10.96 7.80 -13.17
CA LEU A 59 -10.18 6.93 -12.29
C LEU A 59 -8.83 6.61 -12.94
N ALA A 60 -7.76 6.73 -12.16
CA ALA A 60 -6.44 6.20 -12.45
C ALA A 60 -6.04 5.15 -11.38
N SER A 61 -5.91 3.89 -11.78
CA SER A 61 -5.46 2.80 -10.91
C SER A 61 -3.98 2.49 -11.17
N PHE A 62 -3.17 2.39 -10.09
CA PHE A 62 -1.73 2.18 -10.17
C PHE A 62 -1.31 0.79 -9.69
N HIS A 63 -0.38 0.18 -10.41
CA HIS A 63 0.25 -1.08 -10.04
C HIS A 63 1.78 -0.97 -10.18
N SER A 64 2.53 -1.70 -9.35
CA SER A 64 3.98 -1.80 -9.46
C SER A 64 4.47 -3.23 -9.25
N ILE A 65 5.56 -3.60 -9.94
CA ILE A 65 6.27 -4.86 -9.69
C ILE A 65 7.13 -4.82 -8.41
N SER A 66 7.22 -3.66 -7.74
CA SER A 66 8.13 -3.44 -6.62
C SER A 66 7.68 -4.11 -5.31
N LYS A 67 6.42 -4.52 -5.23
CA LYS A 67 5.74 -4.99 -4.03
C LYS A 67 5.14 -6.38 -4.30
N GLY A 68 4.40 -6.95 -3.35
CA GLY A 68 3.89 -8.31 -3.49
C GLY A 68 4.95 -9.38 -3.25
N PHE A 69 4.58 -10.61 -3.57
CA PHE A 69 5.48 -11.77 -3.53
C PHE A 69 6.58 -11.70 -4.61
N MET A 70 6.42 -10.84 -5.62
CA MET A 70 7.41 -10.63 -6.68
C MET A 70 8.54 -9.70 -6.20
N GLY A 71 8.21 -8.55 -5.62
CA GLY A 71 9.19 -7.73 -4.89
C GLY A 71 10.36 -7.16 -5.70
N GLU A 72 10.21 -6.99 -7.02
CA GLU A 72 11.28 -6.61 -7.96
C GLU A 72 11.54 -5.08 -7.98
N CYS A 73 11.79 -4.50 -6.81
CA CYS A 73 11.83 -3.06 -6.63
C CYS A 73 12.97 -2.37 -7.38
N GLY A 74 14.08 -3.04 -7.66
CA GLY A 74 15.22 -2.48 -8.40
C GLY A 74 14.96 -2.26 -9.88
N LEU A 75 14.02 -3.02 -10.47
CA LEU A 75 13.74 -2.98 -11.92
C LEU A 75 12.82 -1.82 -12.33
N ARG A 76 12.23 -1.11 -11.36
CA ARG A 76 11.44 0.11 -11.54
C ARG A 76 10.31 -0.02 -12.57
N GLY A 77 9.56 -1.12 -12.53
CA GLY A 77 8.39 -1.37 -13.38
C GLY A 77 7.04 -1.07 -12.70
N GLY A 78 6.05 -0.74 -13.52
CA GLY A 78 4.67 -0.49 -13.11
C GLY A 78 3.82 0.05 -14.25
N TYR A 79 2.52 0.14 -14.03
CA TYR A 79 1.59 0.76 -14.97
C TYR A 79 0.54 1.58 -14.23
N MET A 80 -0.15 2.41 -14.99
CA MET A 80 -1.42 2.98 -14.57
C MET A 80 -2.47 2.68 -15.63
N GLU A 81 -3.67 2.33 -15.19
CA GLU A 81 -4.84 2.25 -16.06
C GLU A 81 -5.73 3.45 -15.78
N VAL A 82 -6.08 4.20 -16.83
CA VAL A 82 -6.90 5.41 -16.71
C VAL A 82 -8.20 5.24 -17.50
N VAL A 83 -9.33 5.47 -16.84
CA VAL A 83 -10.67 5.40 -17.43
C VAL A 83 -11.41 6.73 -17.26
N ASN A 84 -12.31 7.03 -18.20
CA ASN A 84 -13.14 8.24 -18.26
C ASN A 84 -12.42 9.58 -18.26
N LEU A 85 -11.09 9.60 -18.46
CA LEU A 85 -10.27 10.81 -18.42
C LEU A 85 -10.81 11.90 -19.35
N HIS A 86 -10.99 13.10 -18.83
CA HIS A 86 -11.44 14.25 -19.58
C HIS A 86 -10.55 14.48 -20.82
N PRO A 87 -11.11 14.76 -22.02
CA PRO A 87 -10.35 14.83 -23.27
C PRO A 87 -9.17 15.82 -23.23
N GLU A 88 -9.33 16.96 -22.56
CA GLU A 88 -8.26 17.96 -22.41
C GLU A 88 -7.12 17.44 -21.53
N VAL A 89 -7.44 16.74 -20.43
CA VAL A 89 -6.45 16.14 -19.54
C VAL A 89 -5.73 14.99 -20.26
N LYS A 90 -6.44 14.19 -21.05
CA LYS A 90 -5.87 13.14 -21.90
C LYS A 90 -4.89 13.71 -22.94
N ALA A 91 -5.19 14.88 -23.52
CA ALA A 91 -4.31 15.55 -24.46
C ALA A 91 -2.99 15.98 -23.79
N GLU A 92 -3.07 16.60 -22.60
CA GLU A 92 -1.88 16.98 -21.84
C GLU A 92 -1.08 15.77 -21.34
N LEU A 93 -1.74 14.70 -20.90
CA LEU A 93 -1.07 13.44 -20.56
C LEU A 93 -0.33 12.86 -21.77
N SER A 94 -0.98 12.83 -22.93
CA SER A 94 -0.38 12.31 -24.19
C SER A 94 0.85 13.13 -24.60
N LYS A 95 0.77 14.46 -24.45
CA LYS A 95 1.90 15.36 -24.69
C LYS A 95 3.03 15.14 -23.69
N LEU A 96 2.72 14.94 -22.42
CA LEU A 96 3.72 14.66 -21.38
C LEU A 96 4.45 13.34 -21.61
N VAL A 97 3.75 12.28 -22.03
CA VAL A 97 4.39 10.99 -22.29
C VAL A 97 5.16 10.97 -23.60
N SER A 98 4.75 11.73 -24.63
CA SER A 98 5.41 11.73 -25.94
C SER A 98 6.76 12.44 -25.95
N VAL A 99 6.99 13.38 -25.03
CA VAL A 99 8.31 14.02 -24.84
C VAL A 99 9.26 13.18 -23.98
N ARG A 100 8.76 12.10 -23.38
CA ARG A 100 9.59 11.11 -22.68
C ARG A 100 9.88 9.97 -23.66
N LEU A 101 11.04 9.33 -23.53
CA LEU A 101 11.42 8.19 -24.37
C LEU A 101 10.49 6.99 -24.10
N CYS A 102 10.85 6.16 -23.14
CA CYS A 102 10.02 5.09 -22.62
C CYS A 102 10.57 4.62 -21.26
N PRO A 103 9.79 3.90 -20.45
CA PRO A 103 10.31 3.21 -19.27
C PRO A 103 11.38 2.17 -19.66
N PRO A 104 12.34 1.83 -18.77
CA PRO A 104 13.33 0.80 -19.06
C PRO A 104 12.67 -0.54 -19.46
N VAL A 105 13.10 -1.08 -20.60
CA VAL A 105 12.54 -2.31 -21.18
C VAL A 105 12.55 -3.51 -20.20
N PRO A 106 13.60 -3.75 -19.39
CA PRO A 106 13.58 -4.84 -18.42
C PRO A 106 12.42 -4.75 -17.42
N GLY A 107 12.07 -3.55 -16.96
CA GLY A 107 10.93 -3.34 -16.07
C GLY A 107 9.59 -3.63 -16.76
N GLN A 108 9.50 -3.35 -18.07
CA GLN A 108 8.31 -3.67 -18.88
C GLN A 108 8.16 -5.20 -19.09
N MET A 109 9.26 -5.90 -19.37
CA MET A 109 9.25 -7.37 -19.56
C MET A 109 8.82 -8.12 -18.29
N ILE A 110 9.34 -7.70 -17.14
CA ILE A 110 8.93 -8.30 -15.87
C ILE A 110 7.49 -7.95 -15.55
N LEU A 111 7.04 -6.72 -15.83
CA LEU A 111 5.64 -6.38 -15.66
C LEU A 111 4.73 -7.30 -16.46
N ASP A 112 5.03 -7.54 -17.74
CA ASP A 112 4.27 -8.46 -18.59
C ASP A 112 4.19 -9.87 -17.98
N THR A 113 5.33 -10.38 -17.49
CA THR A 113 5.42 -11.70 -16.83
C THR A 113 4.62 -11.78 -15.53
N VAL A 114 4.57 -10.68 -14.76
CA VAL A 114 3.80 -10.60 -13.50
C VAL A 114 2.29 -10.61 -13.79
N MET A 115 1.87 -9.95 -14.87
CA MET A 115 0.46 -9.83 -15.23
C MET A 115 -0.10 -11.07 -15.94
N ASP A 116 0.75 -11.93 -16.50
CA ASP A 116 0.36 -13.24 -17.07
C ASP A 116 1.12 -14.40 -16.37
N PRO A 117 0.77 -14.71 -15.10
CA PRO A 117 1.41 -15.81 -14.38
C PRO A 117 1.04 -17.17 -15.01
N PRO A 118 1.82 -18.23 -14.73
CA PRO A 118 1.54 -19.56 -15.24
C PRO A 118 0.11 -20.02 -14.94
N LYS A 119 -0.50 -20.75 -15.87
CA LYS A 119 -1.89 -21.23 -15.82
C LYS A 119 -1.98 -22.71 -15.45
N PRO A 120 -3.10 -23.19 -14.89
CA PRO A 120 -3.29 -24.62 -14.62
C PRO A 120 -3.02 -25.48 -15.86
N GLY A 121 -2.14 -26.47 -15.74
CA GLY A 121 -1.71 -27.33 -16.84
C GLY A 121 -0.38 -26.92 -17.49
N GLU A 122 0.17 -25.75 -17.18
CA GLU A 122 1.49 -25.34 -17.66
C GLU A 122 2.64 -25.91 -16.79
N PRO A 123 3.84 -26.13 -17.38
CA PRO A 123 4.93 -26.84 -16.70
C PRO A 123 5.39 -26.23 -15.36
N SER A 124 5.33 -24.90 -15.23
CA SER A 124 5.79 -24.17 -14.05
C SER A 124 4.68 -23.84 -13.06
N TYR A 125 3.41 -24.17 -13.34
CA TYR A 125 2.27 -23.76 -12.53
C TYR A 125 2.37 -24.21 -11.07
N GLU A 126 2.53 -25.51 -10.84
CA GLU A 126 2.59 -26.08 -9.48
C GLU A 126 3.76 -25.48 -8.68
N ARG A 127 4.91 -25.30 -9.33
CA ARG A 127 6.09 -24.69 -8.70
C ARG A 127 5.85 -23.23 -8.36
N PHE A 128 5.22 -22.47 -9.27
CA PHE A 128 4.88 -21.07 -9.05
C PHE A 128 3.91 -20.92 -7.87
N GLN A 129 2.85 -21.73 -7.82
CA GLN A 129 1.88 -21.70 -6.73
C GLN A 129 2.51 -22.08 -5.38
N ALA A 130 3.40 -23.07 -5.36
CA ALA A 130 4.14 -23.42 -4.15
C ALA A 130 5.00 -22.24 -3.64
N VAL A 131 5.73 -21.55 -4.52
CA VAL A 131 6.55 -20.38 -4.15
C VAL A 131 5.68 -19.22 -3.69
N ARG A 132 4.60 -18.93 -4.42
CA ARG A 132 3.65 -17.86 -4.07
C ARG A 132 3.03 -18.10 -2.69
N THR A 133 2.55 -19.33 -2.46
CA THR A 133 1.92 -19.72 -1.20
C THR A 133 2.92 -19.74 -0.05
N ALA A 134 4.15 -20.21 -0.27
CA ALA A 134 5.21 -20.15 0.73
C ALA A 134 5.62 -18.71 1.05
N GLY A 135 5.72 -17.83 0.04
CA GLY A 135 6.02 -16.41 0.23
C GLY A 135 4.93 -15.69 1.04
N MET A 136 3.66 -15.88 0.67
CA MET A 136 2.53 -15.30 1.42
C MET A 136 2.38 -15.93 2.81
N GLY A 137 2.60 -17.25 2.93
CA GLY A 137 2.50 -18.00 4.19
C GLY A 137 3.67 -17.76 5.15
N SER A 138 4.83 -17.32 4.66
CA SER A 138 5.96 -16.87 5.49
C SER A 138 5.64 -15.56 6.23
N ILE A 139 4.66 -14.80 5.72
CA ILE A 139 4.03 -13.66 6.37
C ILE A 139 2.78 -14.20 7.09
N ASP A 140 3.00 -15.12 8.03
CA ASP A 140 1.95 -15.84 8.73
C ASP A 140 1.10 -14.85 9.57
N PRO A 141 -0.24 -14.84 9.47
CA PRO A 141 -1.10 -14.08 10.37
C PRO A 141 -0.78 -14.29 11.85
N ARG A 142 -0.30 -15.47 12.25
CA ARG A 142 0.17 -15.79 13.61
C ARG A 142 1.45 -15.07 13.97
N SER A 143 2.36 -14.85 13.02
CA SER A 143 3.57 -14.03 13.24
C SER A 143 3.19 -12.56 13.45
N CYS A 144 2.24 -12.03 12.68
CA CYS A 144 1.67 -10.69 12.92
C CYS A 144 0.93 -10.59 14.25
N GLY A 145 0.15 -11.61 14.64
CA GLY A 145 -0.49 -11.69 15.95
C GLY A 145 0.52 -11.76 17.11
N THR A 146 1.59 -12.54 16.96
CA THR A 146 2.64 -12.67 17.99
C THR A 146 3.45 -11.38 18.15
N HIS A 147 3.76 -10.68 17.05
CA HIS A 147 4.38 -9.35 17.09
C HIS A 147 3.48 -8.33 17.79
N ARG A 148 2.17 -8.39 17.53
CA ARG A 148 1.15 -7.53 18.14
C ARG A 148 0.99 -7.76 19.64
N ASP A 149 0.94 -9.02 20.07
CA ASP A 149 0.79 -9.38 21.48
C ASP A 149 2.07 -9.03 22.27
N GLN A 150 3.25 -9.18 21.65
CA GLN A 150 4.52 -8.78 22.25
C GLN A 150 4.70 -7.25 22.30
N SER A 151 4.32 -6.51 21.26
CA SER A 151 4.41 -5.04 21.26
C SER A 151 3.42 -4.40 22.23
N GLN A 152 2.20 -4.93 22.32
CA GLN A 152 1.17 -4.48 23.27
C GLN A 152 1.60 -4.72 24.73
N SER A 153 2.23 -5.87 25.01
CA SER A 153 2.65 -6.22 26.37
C SER A 153 3.94 -5.52 26.84
N MET A 154 4.86 -5.19 25.94
CA MET A 154 6.13 -4.54 26.34
C MET A 154 6.05 -3.01 26.40
N TRP A 155 5.24 -2.37 25.55
CA TRP A 155 5.41 -0.94 25.27
C TRP A 155 4.10 -0.12 25.33
N ASP A 156 2.98 -0.61 25.87
CA ASP A 156 1.68 0.13 25.75
C ASP A 156 1.41 0.56 24.28
N VAL A 157 1.87 -0.22 23.29
CA VAL A 157 1.74 0.06 21.85
C VAL A 157 0.42 -0.48 21.35
N TRP A 158 -0.40 0.35 20.72
CA TRP A 158 -1.61 -0.08 20.03
C TRP A 158 -1.33 -0.27 18.54
N ASP A 159 -1.80 -1.38 17.96
CA ASP A 159 -1.64 -1.65 16.52
C ASP A 159 -3.01 -1.95 15.88
N ASP A 160 -3.23 -1.39 14.68
CA ASP A 160 -4.46 -1.54 13.89
C ASP A 160 -4.50 -2.93 13.23
N PRO A 161 -5.46 -3.80 13.60
CA PRO A 161 -5.55 -5.17 13.10
C PRO A 161 -5.82 -5.27 11.59
N SER A 162 -6.24 -4.19 10.93
CA SER A 162 -6.58 -4.20 9.52
C SER A 162 -5.39 -3.92 8.58
N SER A 163 -4.22 -3.57 9.13
CA SER A 163 -3.06 -3.20 8.32
C SER A 163 -2.36 -4.40 7.67
N PRO A 164 -1.99 -4.31 6.37
CA PRO A 164 -1.22 -5.37 5.71
C PRO A 164 0.09 -5.62 6.45
N CYS A 165 0.38 -6.89 6.75
CA CYS A 165 1.61 -7.32 7.40
C CYS A 165 2.85 -6.80 6.64
N GLY A 166 3.76 -6.14 7.37
CA GLY A 166 4.97 -5.49 6.84
C GLY A 166 4.87 -3.96 6.70
N ILE A 167 3.70 -3.36 6.93
CA ILE A 167 3.47 -1.90 6.93
C ILE A 167 2.50 -1.55 8.07
N GLY A 168 2.63 -2.23 9.21
CA GLY A 168 1.97 -1.78 10.44
C GLY A 168 2.54 -0.44 10.85
N SER A 169 1.69 0.49 11.30
CA SER A 169 2.13 1.76 11.89
C SER A 169 1.78 1.72 13.37
N PRO A 170 2.56 1.01 14.21
CA PRO A 170 2.30 0.90 15.63
C PRO A 170 2.21 2.30 16.27
N PHE A 171 1.11 2.53 16.99
CA PHE A 171 0.93 3.70 17.83
C PHE A 171 1.59 3.46 19.18
N PHE A 172 2.51 4.33 19.57
CA PHE A 172 3.09 4.31 20.91
C PHE A 172 2.66 5.57 21.66
N ARG A 173 2.38 5.42 22.95
CA ARG A 173 2.15 6.56 23.85
C ARG A 173 3.39 6.75 24.71
N PRO A 174 4.31 7.66 24.35
CA PRO A 174 5.43 7.95 25.22
C PRO A 174 4.91 8.62 26.50
N ARG A 175 4.95 7.90 27.62
CA ARG A 175 4.59 8.49 28.93
C ARG A 175 5.62 9.53 29.39
N ASN A 176 6.89 9.40 28.98
CA ASN A 176 8.02 10.14 29.58
C ASN A 176 8.98 10.85 28.59
N SER A 177 8.82 10.76 27.26
CA SER A 177 9.82 11.32 26.31
C SER A 177 9.49 12.71 25.74
N VAL A 178 8.35 13.29 26.12
CA VAL A 178 7.94 14.64 25.66
C VAL A 178 8.91 15.73 26.15
N PRO A 179 9.40 15.75 27.40
CA PRO A 179 10.30 16.81 27.88
C PRO A 179 11.65 16.83 27.15
N ASP A 180 12.31 15.68 27.02
CA ASP A 180 13.64 15.56 26.41
C ASP A 180 13.63 15.86 24.90
N SER A 181 12.49 15.62 24.23
CA SER A 181 12.31 15.94 22.82
C SER A 181 12.29 17.45 22.54
N GLN A 182 11.73 18.24 23.46
CA GLN A 182 11.65 19.70 23.33
C GLN A 182 13.03 20.36 23.49
N GLU A 183 13.86 19.85 24.39
CA GLU A 183 15.25 20.34 24.56
C GLU A 183 16.09 20.12 23.30
N LYS A 184 15.89 19.00 22.61
CA LYS A 184 16.60 18.68 21.35
C LYS A 184 15.94 19.24 20.08
N LYS A 185 14.84 20.00 20.20
CA LYS A 185 14.04 20.51 19.06
C LYS A 185 13.61 19.40 18.08
N GLN A 186 13.30 18.22 18.59
CA GLN A 186 12.83 17.08 17.81
C GLN A 186 11.39 16.76 18.18
N SER A 187 10.63 16.17 17.25
CA SER A 187 9.33 15.59 17.59
C SER A 187 9.52 14.36 18.50
N PRO A 188 8.57 14.05 19.40
CA PRO A 188 8.70 12.93 20.34
C PRO A 188 8.95 11.57 19.68
N ASP A 189 8.38 11.33 18.50
CA ASP A 189 8.60 10.11 17.71
C ASP A 189 9.99 10.06 17.07
N MET A 190 10.49 11.16 16.53
CA MET A 190 11.85 11.25 15.98
C MET A 190 12.89 10.98 17.07
N PHE A 191 12.70 11.58 18.25
CA PHE A 191 13.56 11.33 19.40
C PHE A 191 13.58 9.84 19.76
N PHE A 192 12.40 9.20 19.84
CA PHE A 192 12.29 7.76 20.11
C PHE A 192 13.00 6.92 19.05
N CYS A 193 12.76 7.18 17.76
CA CYS A 193 13.37 6.43 16.66
C CYS A 193 14.89 6.55 16.64
N MET A 194 15.43 7.74 16.94
CA MET A 194 16.88 7.96 17.04
C MET A 194 17.49 7.23 18.23
N ARG A 195 16.83 7.24 19.40
CA ARG A 195 17.30 6.47 20.57
C ARG A 195 17.26 4.97 20.31
N LEU A 196 16.20 4.48 19.67
CA LEU A 196 16.09 3.08 19.29
C LEU A 196 17.26 2.68 18.37
N LEU A 197 17.58 3.51 17.38
CA LEU A 197 18.71 3.28 16.48
C LEU A 197 20.06 3.29 17.22
N GLU A 198 20.30 4.30 18.07
CA GLU A 198 21.55 4.45 18.82
C GLU A 198 21.80 3.30 19.81
N GLU A 199 20.75 2.84 20.49
CA GLU A 199 20.86 1.83 21.55
C GLU A 199 20.81 0.38 21.04
N THR A 200 20.04 0.12 19.96
CA THR A 200 19.75 -1.24 19.50
C THR A 200 20.20 -1.53 18.07
N GLY A 201 20.54 -0.50 17.30
CA GLY A 201 20.80 -0.61 15.87
C GLY A 201 19.54 -0.80 15.01
N ILE A 202 18.34 -0.82 15.60
CA ILE A 202 17.07 -0.95 14.88
C ILE A 202 16.69 0.40 14.29
N CYS A 203 16.62 0.47 12.95
CA CYS A 203 16.23 1.66 12.22
C CYS A 203 14.75 1.60 11.82
N VAL A 204 13.95 2.52 12.36
CA VAL A 204 12.53 2.72 12.01
C VAL A 204 12.29 4.15 11.56
N VAL A 205 11.20 4.38 10.84
CA VAL A 205 10.80 5.70 10.33
C VAL A 205 9.80 6.35 11.29
N PRO A 206 10.01 7.60 11.74
CA PRO A 206 9.08 8.26 12.64
C PRO A 206 7.75 8.62 11.96
N GLY A 207 6.65 8.54 12.73
CA GLY A 207 5.28 8.84 12.29
C GLY A 207 5.10 10.27 11.76
N SER A 208 5.86 11.22 12.28
CA SER A 208 5.91 12.61 11.84
C SER A 208 6.27 12.76 10.35
N GLY A 209 6.96 11.79 9.74
CA GLY A 209 7.22 11.76 8.29
C GLY A 209 6.01 11.41 7.43
N PHE A 210 4.95 10.82 8.01
CA PHE A 210 3.74 10.38 7.30
C PHE A 210 2.54 11.31 7.51
N GLY A 211 2.66 12.27 8.43
CA GLY A 211 1.52 13.02 8.95
C GLY A 211 0.69 12.17 9.92
N GLN A 212 0.36 12.74 11.08
CA GLN A 212 -0.40 12.05 12.12
C GLN A 212 -1.27 13.04 12.89
N LYS A 213 -2.27 12.52 13.61
CA LYS A 213 -3.16 13.33 14.45
C LYS A 213 -2.35 14.03 15.55
N GLU A 214 -2.70 15.28 15.86
CA GLU A 214 -2.05 15.99 16.95
C GLU A 214 -2.20 15.23 18.28
N GLY A 215 -1.10 15.14 19.04
CA GLY A 215 -1.03 14.38 20.28
C GLY A 215 -0.90 12.87 20.12
N THR A 216 -0.75 12.36 18.89
CA THR A 216 -0.42 10.95 18.62
C THR A 216 0.98 10.80 18.01
N TYR A 217 1.64 9.67 18.30
CA TYR A 217 3.02 9.40 17.90
C TYR A 217 3.13 7.94 17.44
N HIS A 218 3.75 7.72 16.29
CA HIS A 218 3.88 6.40 15.66
C HIS A 218 5.29 6.20 15.12
N PHE A 219 5.61 4.98 14.70
CA PHE A 219 6.76 4.68 13.86
C PHE A 219 6.42 3.55 12.88
N ARG A 220 7.24 3.34 11.85
CA ARG A 220 7.11 2.26 10.87
C ARG A 220 8.45 1.62 10.57
#